data_AF-A0AAP8T2L1-F1
#
_entry.id   AF-A0AAP8T2L1-F1
#
_cell.length_a   1.000
_cell.length_b   1.000
_cell.length_c   1.000
_cell.angle_alpha   90.00
_cell.angle_beta   90.00
_cell.angle_gamma   90.00
#
_symmetry.space_group_name_H-M   'P 1'
#
loop_
_entity.id
_entity.type
_entity.pdbx_description
1 polymer ?
#
loop_
_entity_poly.entity_id
_entity_poly.type
_entity_poly.pdbx_seq_one_letter_code
_entity_poly.pdbx_strand_id
1 'polypeptide(L)'
;IVYGIDPHDRSHGLIIADNTVYGTKKKHGIIISREVNDSFIFNNRSYDNHLSGLVIDRNSVNNLIAYNEIYKNHTDGITLYESADNLLWGNQVISNRRHGIRIRNSVNIR
;
A
#
# COMPACT_ATOMS: atom_id res chain seq x y z
N ILE A 1 12.46 -9.82 8.52
CA ILE A 1 11.73 -8.54 8.30
C ILE A 1 10.23 -8.82 8.30
N VAL A 2 9.48 -8.17 9.20
CA VAL A 2 8.01 -8.34 9.30
C VAL A 2 7.32 -7.47 8.24
N TYR A 3 7.64 -6.17 8.25
CA TYR A 3 7.25 -5.17 7.25
C TYR A 3 8.48 -4.47 6.70
N GLY A 4 8.41 -3.92 5.49
CA GLY A 4 9.47 -3.09 4.91
C GLY A 4 9.38 -1.65 5.41
N ILE A 5 8.28 -0.97 5.07
CA ILE A 5 7.97 0.41 5.49
C ILE A 5 6.60 0.39 6.18
N ASP A 6 6.54 0.84 7.44
CA ASP A 6 5.35 0.71 8.30
C ASP A 6 5.04 1.97 9.15
N PRO A 7 4.68 3.12 8.53
CA PRO A 7 4.20 4.28 9.27
C PRO A 7 2.87 4.01 9.97
N HIS A 8 2.77 4.57 11.17
CA HIS A 8 1.66 4.33 12.07
C HIS A 8 1.23 5.61 12.81
N ASP A 9 0.07 5.50 13.47
CA ASP A 9 -0.32 6.35 14.60
C ASP A 9 -0.47 7.84 14.28
N ARG A 10 -1.43 8.17 13.42
CA ARG A 10 -1.81 9.56 13.09
C ARG A 10 -0.71 10.39 12.43
N SER A 11 0.29 9.73 11.85
CA SER A 11 1.27 10.40 10.99
C SER A 11 0.58 11.02 9.79
N HIS A 12 1.06 12.16 9.29
CA HIS A 12 0.44 12.84 8.17
C HIS A 12 1.48 13.56 7.30
N GLY A 13 1.15 13.84 6.04
CA GLY A 13 2.06 14.57 5.14
C GLY A 13 3.35 13.80 4.80
N LEU A 14 3.33 12.47 4.89
CA LEU A 14 4.50 11.65 4.61
C LEU A 14 4.77 11.59 3.10
N ILE A 15 6.04 11.50 2.72
CA ILE A 15 6.49 11.21 1.37
C ILE A 15 7.23 9.88 1.39
N ILE A 16 6.62 8.85 0.81
CA ILE A 16 7.21 7.51 0.63
C ILE A 16 7.40 7.33 -0.87
N ALA A 17 8.58 7.71 -1.37
CA ALA A 17 8.84 7.75 -2.81
C ALA A 17 10.16 7.07 -3.20
N ASP A 18 10.19 6.53 -4.42
CA ASP A 18 11.37 5.98 -5.08
C ASP A 18 12.08 4.85 -4.28
N ASN A 19 11.33 4.12 -3.47
CA ASN A 19 11.86 3.00 -2.69
C ASN A 19 11.78 1.68 -3.46
N THR A 20 12.70 0.77 -3.17
CA THR A 20 12.63 -0.63 -3.58
C THR A 20 12.42 -1.50 -2.34
N VAL A 21 11.24 -2.11 -2.19
CA VAL A 21 10.80 -2.86 -1.01
C VAL A 21 10.45 -4.29 -1.39
N TYR A 22 11.23 -5.26 -0.92
CA TYR A 22 11.02 -6.66 -1.30
C TYR A 22 11.44 -7.67 -0.22
N GLY A 23 10.93 -8.89 -0.36
CA GLY A 23 11.40 -10.04 0.43
C GLY A 23 11.01 -10.02 1.90
N THR A 24 9.97 -9.26 2.29
CA THR A 24 9.45 -9.35 3.67
C THR A 24 8.97 -10.77 3.95
N LYS A 25 9.27 -11.26 5.17
CA LYS A 25 9.16 -12.69 5.49
C LYS A 25 7.84 -13.09 6.15
N LYS A 26 7.11 -12.11 6.69
CA LYS A 26 5.87 -12.38 7.44
C LYS A 26 4.67 -11.57 6.97
N LYS A 27 4.85 -10.35 6.49
CA LYS A 27 3.71 -9.47 6.15
C LYS A 27 3.95 -8.66 4.88
N HIS A 28 3.61 -7.38 4.91
CA HIS A 28 3.48 -6.51 3.75
C HIS A 28 4.81 -5.87 3.36
N GLY A 29 4.94 -5.44 2.10
CA GLY A 29 6.05 -4.59 1.69
C GLY A 29 5.94 -3.22 2.37
N ILE A 30 4.98 -2.42 1.92
CA ILE A 30 4.64 -1.10 2.45
C ILE A 30 3.27 -1.18 3.12
N ILE A 31 3.12 -0.59 4.29
CA ILE A 31 1.83 -0.43 4.95
C ILE A 31 1.77 0.94 5.61
N ILE A 32 0.65 1.65 5.43
CA ILE A 32 0.26 2.79 6.27
C ILE A 32 -0.97 2.39 7.08
N SER A 33 -0.97 2.65 8.38
CA SER A 33 -2.06 2.19 9.24
C SER A 33 -2.36 3.12 10.41
N ARG A 34 -3.66 3.18 10.76
CA ARG A 34 -4.20 3.91 11.92
C ARG A 34 -4.08 5.42 11.73
N GLU A 35 -4.96 5.92 10.88
CA GLU A 35 -5.13 7.36 10.59
C GLU A 35 -3.89 8.01 9.98
N VAL A 36 -3.18 7.26 9.12
CA VAL A 36 -2.12 7.87 8.33
C VAL A 36 -2.75 8.61 7.15
N ASN A 37 -2.69 9.93 7.19
CA ASN A 37 -3.51 10.77 6.31
C ASN A 37 -2.66 11.70 5.45
N ASP A 38 -3.27 12.22 4.38
CA ASP A 38 -2.72 13.29 3.55
C ASP A 38 -1.27 13.01 3.08
N SER A 39 -0.98 11.73 2.82
CA SER A 39 0.37 11.25 2.50
C SER A 39 0.49 10.81 1.04
N PHE A 40 1.73 10.80 0.56
CA PHE A 40 2.08 10.54 -0.83
C PHE A 40 2.95 9.29 -0.93
N ILE A 41 2.46 8.27 -1.63
CA ILE A 41 3.15 7.00 -1.82
C ILE A 41 3.29 6.76 -3.32
N PHE A 42 4.44 7.10 -3.90
CA PHE A 42 4.60 7.09 -5.36
C PHE A 42 5.95 6.60 -5.86
N ASN A 43 5.98 6.11 -7.11
CA ASN A 43 7.19 5.61 -7.78
C ASN A 43 7.94 4.50 -7.00
N ASN A 44 7.29 3.80 -6.09
CA ASN A 44 7.93 2.69 -5.37
C ASN A 44 7.84 1.39 -6.16
N ARG A 45 8.84 0.52 -6.00
CA ARG A 45 8.79 -0.87 -6.41
C ARG A 45 8.55 -1.74 -5.19
N SER A 46 7.40 -2.42 -5.11
CA SER A 46 7.06 -3.32 -4.00
C SER A 46 6.75 -4.73 -4.48
N TYR A 47 7.66 -5.67 -4.25
CA TYR A 47 7.58 -7.00 -4.86
C TYR A 47 8.08 -8.16 -3.99
N ASP A 48 7.63 -9.38 -4.33
CA ASP A 48 8.05 -10.63 -3.66
C ASP A 48 7.94 -10.57 -2.12
N ASN A 49 6.90 -9.91 -1.61
CA ASN A 49 6.59 -9.84 -0.18
C ASN A 49 5.65 -10.98 0.24
N HIS A 50 5.75 -11.43 1.50
CA HIS A 50 4.99 -12.58 2.00
C HIS A 50 3.46 -12.37 1.99
N LEU A 51 3.00 -11.14 2.18
CA LEU A 51 1.60 -10.76 1.99
C LEU A 51 1.50 -9.71 0.89
N SER A 52 0.68 -8.66 1.07
CA SER A 52 0.46 -7.66 0.04
C SER A 52 1.66 -6.75 -0.20
N GLY A 53 1.78 -6.21 -1.42
CA GLY A 53 2.83 -5.25 -1.75
C GLY A 53 2.65 -3.90 -1.07
N LEU A 54 1.42 -3.36 -1.06
CA LEU A 54 1.08 -2.11 -0.41
C LEU A 54 -0.28 -2.23 0.30
N VAL A 55 -0.35 -1.73 1.53
CA VAL A 55 -1.59 -1.73 2.33
C VAL A 55 -1.90 -0.34 2.87
N ILE A 56 -3.17 0.06 2.77
CA ILE A 56 -3.75 1.21 3.47
C ILE A 56 -4.78 0.65 4.47
N ASP A 57 -4.55 0.86 5.77
CA ASP A 57 -5.30 0.19 6.84
C ASP A 57 -5.81 1.17 7.92
N ARG A 58 -6.91 0.78 8.59
CA ARG A 58 -7.49 1.46 9.77
C ARG A 58 -7.66 2.98 9.60
N ASN A 59 -8.63 3.38 8.80
CA ASN A 59 -9.08 4.78 8.63
C ASN A 59 -7.96 5.73 8.18
N SER A 60 -7.08 5.26 7.29
CA SER A 60 -6.04 6.07 6.67
C SER A 60 -6.58 6.69 5.38
N VAL A 61 -6.79 8.01 5.34
CA VAL A 61 -7.59 8.69 4.32
C VAL A 61 -6.83 9.79 3.58
N ASN A 62 -7.37 10.25 2.44
CA ASN A 62 -6.79 11.33 1.62
C ASN A 62 -5.35 11.08 1.15
N ASN A 63 -4.96 9.82 0.98
CA ASN A 63 -3.63 9.50 0.48
C ASN A 63 -3.62 9.37 -1.04
N LEU A 64 -2.51 9.79 -1.65
CA LEU A 64 -2.20 9.53 -3.06
C LEU A 64 -1.28 8.32 -3.18
N ILE A 65 -1.74 7.30 -3.89
CA ILE A 65 -0.97 6.10 -4.22
C ILE A 65 -0.78 6.09 -5.73
N ALA A 66 0.39 6.50 -6.22
CA ALA A 66 0.57 6.75 -7.64
C ALA A 66 1.80 6.13 -8.27
N TYR A 67 1.68 5.63 -9.50
CA TYR A 67 2.82 5.18 -10.32
C TYR A 67 3.74 4.14 -9.64
N ASN A 68 3.20 3.36 -8.69
CA ASN A 68 3.96 2.29 -8.05
C ASN A 68 3.99 1.04 -8.94
N GLU A 69 5.12 0.35 -8.99
CA GLU A 69 5.27 -0.98 -9.58
C GLU A 69 5.10 -2.03 -8.48
N ILE A 70 3.98 -2.74 -8.47
CA ILE A 70 3.63 -3.69 -7.40
C ILE A 70 3.39 -5.08 -7.96
N TYR A 71 4.34 -5.99 -7.76
CA TYR A 71 4.35 -7.26 -8.47
C TYR A 71 4.85 -8.47 -7.69
N LYS A 72 4.41 -9.67 -8.09
CA LYS A 72 4.87 -10.97 -7.54
C LYS A 72 4.73 -11.10 -6.02
N ASN A 73 3.88 -10.30 -5.37
CA ASN A 73 3.60 -10.43 -3.95
C ASN A 73 2.75 -11.69 -3.69
N HIS A 74 2.96 -12.32 -2.54
CA HIS A 74 2.43 -13.67 -2.27
C HIS A 74 0.95 -13.65 -1.89
N THR A 75 0.37 -12.47 -1.67
CA THR A 75 -1.09 -12.25 -1.67
C THR A 75 -1.51 -11.20 -2.69
N ASP A 76 -2.06 -10.06 -2.26
CA ASP A 76 -2.63 -9.04 -3.13
C ASP A 76 -1.56 -8.02 -3.55
N GLY A 77 -1.80 -7.24 -4.60
CA GLY A 77 -0.93 -6.11 -4.93
C GLY A 77 -1.13 -4.96 -3.94
N ILE A 78 -2.23 -4.22 -4.14
CA ILE A 78 -2.66 -3.12 -3.27
C ILE A 78 -3.89 -3.54 -2.48
N THR A 79 -3.90 -3.29 -1.17
CA THR A 79 -5.03 -3.59 -0.30
C THR A 79 -5.48 -2.35 0.47
N LEU A 80 -6.79 -2.08 0.45
CA LEU A 80 -7.43 -1.06 1.28
C LEU A 80 -8.36 -1.74 2.29
N TYR A 81 -8.17 -1.39 3.56
CA TYR A 81 -8.93 -1.89 4.69
C TYR A 81 -9.49 -0.71 5.48
N GLU A 82 -10.81 -0.55 5.47
CA GLU A 82 -11.52 0.44 6.28
C GLU A 82 -10.93 1.85 6.13
N SER A 83 -10.57 2.25 4.90
CA SER A 83 -9.75 3.42 4.61
C SER A 83 -10.28 4.15 3.38
N ALA A 84 -11.22 5.07 3.62
CA ALA A 84 -11.95 5.81 2.58
C ALA A 84 -11.13 6.91 1.91
N ASP A 85 -11.67 7.49 0.83
CA ASP A 85 -11.22 8.75 0.23
C ASP A 85 -9.74 8.76 -0.22
N ASN A 86 -9.21 7.61 -0.64
CA ASN A 86 -7.87 7.50 -1.20
C ASN A 86 -7.90 7.49 -2.74
N LEU A 87 -6.85 8.02 -3.37
CA LEU A 87 -6.68 8.05 -4.82
C LEU A 87 -5.57 7.09 -5.25
N LEU A 88 -5.90 6.11 -6.09
CA LEU A 88 -4.97 5.16 -6.71
C LEU A 88 -4.80 5.52 -8.19
N TRP A 89 -3.66 6.08 -8.57
CA TRP A 89 -3.46 6.62 -9.91
C TRP A 89 -2.26 6.01 -10.65
N GLY A 90 -2.50 5.39 -11.81
CA GLY A 90 -1.41 4.95 -12.69
C GLY A 90 -0.49 3.86 -12.11
N ASN A 91 -0.92 3.12 -11.09
CA ASN A 91 -0.13 2.03 -10.52
C ASN A 91 -0.09 0.82 -11.46
N GLN A 92 1.08 0.22 -11.61
CA GLN A 92 1.26 -1.04 -12.34
C GLN A 92 1.22 -2.21 -11.36
N VAL A 93 0.12 -2.96 -11.35
CA VAL A 93 -0.11 -4.02 -10.36
C VAL A 93 -0.18 -5.39 -11.05
N ILE A 94 0.95 -6.10 -11.09
CA ILE A 94 1.19 -7.19 -12.05
C ILE A 94 1.58 -8.50 -11.34
N SER A 95 0.97 -9.63 -11.73
CA SER A 95 1.39 -10.97 -11.29
C SER A 95 1.48 -11.18 -9.77
N ASN A 96 0.65 -10.50 -8.97
CA ASN A 96 0.47 -10.83 -7.55
C ASN A 96 -0.35 -12.12 -7.43
N ARG A 97 -0.11 -12.96 -6.41
CA ARG A 97 -0.70 -14.31 -6.34
C ARG A 97 -2.21 -14.33 -6.11
N ARG A 98 -2.78 -13.23 -5.60
CA ARG A 98 -4.23 -13.08 -5.37
C ARG A 98 -4.77 -11.90 -6.19
N HIS A 99 -5.40 -10.92 -5.56
CA HIS A 99 -6.02 -9.80 -6.27
C HIS A 99 -4.97 -8.76 -6.67
N GLY A 100 -5.17 -8.08 -7.79
CA GLY A 100 -4.37 -6.90 -8.13
C GLY A 100 -4.60 -5.80 -7.09
N ILE A 101 -5.83 -5.27 -7.05
CA ILE A 101 -6.27 -4.29 -6.07
C ILE A 101 -7.48 -4.88 -5.33
N ARG A 102 -7.45 -4.86 -3.99
CA ARG A 102 -8.58 -5.29 -3.15
C ARG A 102 -9.01 -4.17 -2.23
N ILE A 103 -10.30 -3.85 -2.26
CA ILE A 103 -10.92 -2.83 -1.42
C ILE A 103 -11.93 -3.51 -0.49
N ARG A 104 -11.78 -3.31 0.83
CA ARG A 104 -12.73 -3.81 1.84
C ARG A 104 -13.19 -2.64 2.71
N ASN A 105 -14.50 -2.50 2.86
CA ASN A 105 -15.14 -1.51 3.74
C ASN A 105 -14.60 -0.08 3.58
N SER A 106 -14.27 0.31 2.36
CA SER A 106 -13.69 1.62 2.06
C SER A 106 -14.52 2.26 0.96
N VAL A 107 -14.96 3.50 1.18
CA VAL A 107 -15.81 4.25 0.24
C VAL A 107 -15.00 5.33 -0.49
N ASN A 108 -15.53 5.85 -1.59
CA ASN A 108 -14.96 6.96 -2.36
C ASN A 108 -13.51 6.73 -2.84
N ILE A 109 -13.15 5.47 -3.10
CA ILE A 109 -11.85 5.15 -3.71
C ILE A 109 -11.91 5.54 -5.18
N ARG A 110 -10.90 6.29 -5.61
CA ARG A 110 -10.77 6.80 -6.99
C ARG A 110 -9.54 6.23 -7.66
#